data_AF-A0A4P5XRN6-F1
#
_entry.id   AF-A0A4P5XRN6-F1
#
_cell.length_a   1.000
_cell.length_b   1.000
_cell.length_c   1.000
_cell.angle_alpha   90.00
_cell.angle_beta   90.00
_cell.angle_gamma   90.00
#
_symmetry.space_group_name_H-M   'P 1'
#
loop_
_entity.id
_entity.type
_entity.pdbx_description
1 polymer ?
#
loop_
_entity_poly.entity_id
_entity_poly.type
_entity_poly.pdbx_seq_one_letter_code
_entity_poly.pdbx_strand_id
1 'polypeptide(L)'
;MKLSEIWFEQCQAARDIEFEFGVPQALDYLIGEKFVHFVEAAGTDADFRDELPAFIAEIKTIFEPWQLAEYLDDARLTLAGPDEDEEDDDEEEEEDEEDDDDDEDDEDATEYLVPQNATNVVFLELARALLIGK
;
A
#
# COMPACT_ATOMS: atom_id res chain seq x y z
N MET A 1 11.46 6.55 -22.39
CA MET A 1 11.79 6.54 -20.96
C MET A 1 12.35 5.17 -20.66
N LYS A 2 13.55 5.10 -20.09
CA LYS A 2 14.03 3.85 -19.48
C LYS A 2 13.28 3.66 -18.17
N LEU A 3 12.98 2.41 -17.82
CA LEU A 3 12.35 2.10 -16.54
C LEU A 3 13.24 2.56 -15.35
N SER A 4 14.55 2.64 -15.57
CA SER A 4 15.53 3.23 -14.65
C SER A 4 15.29 4.69 -14.28
N GLU A 5 14.57 5.43 -15.12
CA GLU A 5 14.23 6.83 -14.81
C GLU A 5 13.03 6.88 -13.86
N ILE A 6 12.09 5.93 -13.96
CA ILE A 6 10.82 5.95 -13.22
C ILE A 6 11.03 5.77 -11.72
N TRP A 7 11.73 4.71 -11.30
CA TRP A 7 11.95 4.47 -9.87
C TRP A 7 12.89 5.51 -9.26
N PHE A 8 13.82 6.06 -10.06
CA PHE A 8 14.72 7.13 -9.61
C PHE A 8 13.96 8.43 -9.30
N GLU A 9 13.03 8.82 -10.17
CA GLU A 9 12.15 9.98 -9.94
C GLU A 9 11.24 9.77 -8.71
N GLN A 10 10.72 8.55 -8.53
CA GLN A 10 9.92 8.19 -7.35
C GLN A 10 10.74 8.27 -6.06
N CYS A 11 11.99 7.80 -6.07
CA CYS A 11 12.92 7.95 -4.95
C CYS A 11 13.26 9.41 -4.65
N GLN A 12 13.39 10.25 -5.68
CA GLN A 12 13.60 11.69 -5.48
C GLN A 12 12.37 12.35 -4.87
N ALA A 13 11.18 12.06 -5.37
CA ALA A 13 9.93 12.55 -4.80
C ALA A 13 9.75 12.10 -3.34
N ALA A 14 10.13 10.86 -3.00
CA ALA A 14 10.08 10.39 -1.62
C ALA A 14 11.00 11.17 -0.68
N ARG A 15 12.18 11.59 -1.14
CA ARG A 15 13.08 12.47 -0.36
C ARG A 15 12.48 13.85 -0.14
N ASP A 16 11.82 14.39 -1.15
CA ASP A 16 11.12 15.68 -1.03
C ASP A 16 9.95 15.56 -0.04
N ILE A 17 9.17 14.48 -0.11
CA ILE A 17 8.09 14.19 0.84
C ILE A 17 8.64 13.99 2.26
N GLU A 18 9.75 13.28 2.42
CA GLU A 18 10.40 13.10 3.72
C GLU A 18 10.78 14.46 4.33
N PHE A 19 11.31 15.36 3.51
CA PHE A 19 11.71 16.70 3.92
C PHE A 19 10.50 17.60 4.28
N GLU A 20 9.41 17.51 3.52
CA GLU A 20 8.24 18.39 3.68
C GLU A 20 7.20 17.87 4.69
N PHE A 21 6.97 16.56 4.73
CA PHE A 21 5.87 15.92 5.48
C PHE A 21 6.35 14.92 6.53
N GLY A 22 7.60 14.45 6.40
CA GLY A 22 8.21 13.51 7.33
C GLY A 22 8.30 12.09 6.78
N VAL A 23 9.04 11.25 7.52
CA VAL A 23 9.34 9.86 7.17
C VAL A 23 8.08 9.00 6.94
N PRO A 24 7.02 9.05 7.77
CA PRO A 24 5.87 8.16 7.61
C PRO A 24 5.16 8.35 6.25
N GLN A 25 4.98 9.59 5.81
CA GLN A 25 4.35 9.91 4.53
C GLN A 25 5.23 9.50 3.35
N ALA A 26 6.56 9.63 3.49
CA ALA A 26 7.49 9.18 2.48
C ALA A 26 7.50 7.65 2.34
N LEU A 27 7.37 6.92 3.47
CA LEU A 27 7.24 5.46 3.48
C LEU A 27 5.92 5.02 2.85
N ASP A 28 4.82 5.70 3.16
CA ASP A 28 3.51 5.36 2.60
C ASP A 28 3.48 5.53 1.07
N TYR A 29 3.99 6.66 0.60
CA TYR A 29 4.14 6.91 -0.83
C TYR A 29 5.08 5.91 -1.52
N LEU A 30 6.31 5.75 -1.00
CA LEU A 30 7.33 4.99 -1.72
C LEU A 30 7.11 3.48 -1.58
N ILE A 31 6.77 3.00 -0.39
CA ILE A 31 6.62 1.56 -0.11
C ILE A 31 5.17 1.13 -0.30
N GLY A 32 4.23 1.82 0.35
CA GLY A 32 2.81 1.48 0.32
C GLY A 32 2.21 1.55 -1.08
N GLU A 33 2.62 2.53 -1.89
CA GLU A 33 2.09 2.71 -3.25
C GLU A 33 3.09 2.32 -4.35
N LYS A 34 4.25 2.98 -4.42
CA LYS A 34 5.11 2.85 -5.62
C LYS A 34 5.81 1.50 -5.70
N PHE A 35 6.39 1.04 -4.59
CA PHE A 35 7.13 -0.21 -4.55
C PHE A 35 6.21 -1.41 -4.77
N VAL A 36 5.02 -1.42 -4.16
CA VAL A 36 4.01 -2.47 -4.36
C VAL A 36 3.63 -2.60 -5.84
N HIS A 37 3.27 -1.51 -6.51
CA HIS A 37 2.96 -1.53 -7.94
C HIS A 37 4.16 -1.96 -8.81
N PHE A 38 5.38 -1.61 -8.41
CA PHE A 38 6.58 -2.00 -9.13
C PHE A 38 6.84 -3.52 -9.01
N VAL A 39 6.65 -4.09 -7.82
CA VAL A 39 6.77 -5.54 -7.58
C VAL A 39 5.69 -6.31 -8.34
N GLU A 40 4.46 -5.80 -8.38
CA GLU A 40 3.38 -6.36 -9.20
C GLU A 40 3.76 -6.40 -10.69
N ALA A 41 4.26 -5.28 -11.23
CA ALA A 41 4.74 -5.19 -12.61
C ALA A 41 5.91 -6.16 -12.87
N ALA A 42 6.85 -6.30 -11.93
CA ALA A 42 7.96 -7.26 -12.01
C ALA A 42 7.52 -8.73 -12.02
N GLY A 43 6.27 -9.03 -11.64
CA GLY A 43 5.67 -10.35 -11.80
C GLY A 43 5.42 -10.72 -13.27
N THR A 44 5.04 -9.75 -14.09
CA THR A 44 4.62 -9.96 -15.49
C THR A 44 5.67 -9.50 -16.51
N ASP A 45 6.47 -8.49 -16.17
CA ASP A 45 7.46 -7.87 -17.05
C ASP A 45 8.89 -8.16 -16.56
N ALA A 46 9.76 -8.62 -17.47
CA ALA A 46 11.14 -8.95 -17.16
C ALA A 46 12.02 -7.71 -16.94
N ASP A 47 11.72 -6.61 -17.62
CA ASP A 47 12.53 -5.39 -17.50
C ASP A 47 12.36 -4.78 -16.10
N PHE A 48 11.16 -4.80 -15.52
CA PHE A 48 10.92 -4.42 -14.12
C PHE A 48 11.65 -5.31 -13.13
N ARG A 49 11.71 -6.62 -13.40
CA ARG A 49 12.40 -7.58 -12.53
C ARG A 49 13.91 -7.34 -12.49
N ASP A 50 14.50 -6.95 -13.61
CA ASP A 50 15.94 -6.66 -13.69
C ASP A 50 16.30 -5.36 -12.95
N GLU A 51 15.36 -4.42 -12.85
CA GLU A 51 15.54 -3.13 -12.17
C GLU A 51 15.20 -3.16 -10.68
N LEU A 52 14.42 -4.15 -10.23
CA LEU A 52 13.99 -4.32 -8.84
C LEU A 52 15.15 -4.29 -7.82
N PRO A 53 16.32 -4.94 -8.04
CA PRO A 53 17.44 -4.86 -7.11
C PRO A 53 18.02 -3.45 -6.96
N ALA A 54 18.02 -2.65 -8.04
CA ALA A 54 18.51 -1.27 -8.00
C ALA A 54 17.55 -0.38 -7.22
N PHE A 55 16.24 -0.55 -7.43
CA PHE A 55 15.22 0.18 -6.68
C PHE A 55 15.27 -0.15 -5.18
N ILE A 56 15.40 -1.44 -4.82
CA ILE A 56 15.61 -1.88 -3.43
C ILE A 56 16.85 -1.22 -2.81
N ALA A 57 17.95 -1.18 -3.56
CA ALA A 57 19.19 -0.57 -3.08
C ALA A 57 18.99 0.92 -2.78
N GLU A 58 18.29 1.65 -3.66
CA GLU A 58 18.02 3.08 -3.47
C GLU A 58 17.08 3.34 -2.29
N ILE A 59 16.01 2.55 -2.13
CA ILE A 59 15.10 2.63 -0.97
C ILE A 59 15.90 2.52 0.34
N LYS A 60 16.86 1.59 0.41
CA LYS A 60 17.75 1.41 1.57
C LYS A 60 18.74 2.55 1.80
N THR A 61 18.89 3.47 0.84
CA THR A 61 19.66 4.71 1.05
C THR A 61 18.81 5.85 1.59
N ILE A 62 17.50 5.80 1.39
CA ILE A 62 16.54 6.83 1.82
C ILE A 62 16.10 6.53 3.25
N PHE A 63 15.69 5.29 3.51
CA PHE A 63 15.16 4.88 4.81
C PHE A 63 16.12 3.98 5.56
N GLU A 64 16.17 4.16 6.87
CA GLU A 64 16.90 3.29 7.77
C GLU A 64 16.21 1.91 7.86
N PRO A 65 16.96 0.82 8.08
CA PRO A 65 16.39 -0.53 8.15
C PRO A 65 15.29 -0.69 9.22
N TRP A 66 15.40 0.03 10.33
CA TRP A 66 14.40 -0.02 11.41
C TRP A 66 13.09 0.69 11.03
N GLN A 67 13.15 1.77 10.24
CA GLN A 67 11.96 2.48 9.75
C GLN A 67 11.17 1.61 8.78
N LEU A 68 11.89 0.91 7.90
CA LEU A 68 11.29 -0.06 6.99
C LEU A 68 10.65 -1.23 7.75
N ALA A 69 11.32 -1.74 8.79
CA ALA A 69 10.80 -2.82 9.62
C ALA A 69 9.53 -2.42 10.37
N GLU A 70 9.54 -1.25 11.00
CA GLU A 70 8.39 -0.71 11.74
C GLU A 70 7.18 -0.51 10.82
N TYR A 71 7.37 0.18 9.68
CA TYR A 71 6.29 0.40 8.71
C TYR A 71 5.70 -0.90 8.15
N LEU A 72 6.55 -1.87 7.81
CA LEU A 72 6.10 -3.15 7.25
C LEU A 72 5.39 -4.01 8.31
N ASP A 73 5.81 -3.96 9.58
CA ASP A 73 5.13 -4.67 10.66
C ASP A 73 3.78 -4.00 11.01
N ASP A 74 3.70 -2.66 11.00
CA ASP A 74 2.44 -1.91 11.20
C ASP A 74 1.45 -2.11 10.05
N ALA A 75 1.94 -2.09 8.80
CA ALA A 75 1.12 -2.38 7.62
C ALA A 75 0.53 -3.80 7.68
N ARG A 76 1.29 -4.76 8.21
CA ARG A 76 0.81 -6.13 8.44
C ARG A 76 -0.30 -6.18 9.48
N LEU A 77 -0.14 -5.47 10.59
CA LEU A 77 -1.13 -5.42 11.67
C LEU A 77 -2.44 -4.76 11.18
N THR A 78 -2.33 -3.69 10.39
CA THR A 78 -3.47 -2.97 9.82
C THR A 78 -4.25 -3.83 8.82
N LEU A 79 -3.55 -4.63 8.01
CA LEU A 79 -4.16 -5.53 7.01
C LEU A 79 -4.66 -6.86 7.59
N ALA A 80 -4.12 -7.31 8.72
CA ALA A 80 -4.55 -8.55 9.37
C ALA A 80 -5.97 -8.45 9.98
N GLY A 81 -6.55 -7.25 10.02
CA GLY A 81 -7.78 -6.96 10.77
C GLY A 81 -7.48 -6.88 12.28
N PRO A 82 -8.30 -6.17 13.07
CA PRO A 82 -8.29 -6.40 14.50
C PRO A 82 -8.56 -7.89 14.72
N ASP A 83 -7.70 -8.56 15.50
CA ASP A 83 -7.99 -9.93 15.96
C ASP A 83 -9.45 -9.96 16.45
N GLU A 84 -10.27 -10.79 15.82
CA GLU A 84 -11.67 -11.06 16.15
C GLU A 84 -11.73 -11.81 17.50
N ASP A 85 -11.27 -11.16 18.57
CA ASP A 85 -11.49 -11.53 19.98
C ASP A 85 -12.37 -10.45 20.66
N GLU A 86 -13.23 -9.77 19.89
CA GLU A 86 -14.40 -9.10 20.47
C GLU A 86 -15.50 -10.17 20.59
N GLU A 87 -15.57 -10.76 21.78
CA GLU A 87 -16.68 -11.64 22.17
C GLU A 87 -18.02 -10.91 21.91
N ASP A 88 -18.82 -11.49 21.01
CA ASP A 88 -20.26 -11.21 20.85
C ASP A 88 -20.91 -11.12 22.23
N ASP A 89 -21.42 -9.94 22.60
CA ASP A 89 -22.42 -9.82 23.65
C ASP A 89 -23.58 -8.94 23.17
N ASP A 90 -24.69 -9.66 23.00
CA ASP A 90 -26.09 -9.25 22.94
C ASP A 90 -26.68 -8.62 21.67
N GLU A 91 -27.39 -9.51 20.96
CA GLU A 91 -28.70 -9.33 20.31
C GLU A 91 -29.52 -8.17 20.92
N GLU A 92 -30.13 -7.32 20.09
CA GLU A 92 -31.59 -7.22 19.99
C GLU A 92 -31.97 -6.68 18.59
N GLU A 93 -32.76 -7.46 17.87
CA GLU A 93 -33.47 -7.08 16.64
C GLU A 93 -34.51 -5.99 16.97
N GLU A 94 -34.54 -4.91 16.19
CA GLU A 94 -35.80 -4.17 15.97
C GLU A 94 -35.86 -3.80 14.48
N GLU A 95 -36.72 -4.52 13.75
CA GLU A 95 -37.26 -4.10 12.46
C GLU A 95 -38.09 -2.83 12.68
N ASP A 96 -37.99 -1.83 11.80
CA ASP A 96 -39.17 -1.04 11.41
C ASP A 96 -38.91 -0.21 10.14
N GLU A 97 -39.53 -0.71 9.07
CA GLU A 97 -40.32 -0.06 8.01
C GLU A 97 -39.74 1.06 7.11
N GLU A 98 -39.98 0.84 5.80
CA GLU A 98 -39.60 1.61 4.63
C GLU A 98 -40.28 2.99 4.53
N ASP A 99 -39.65 3.96 3.88
CA ASP A 99 -40.38 4.97 3.12
C ASP A 99 -39.61 5.35 1.83
N ASP A 100 -40.35 5.24 0.74
CA ASP A 100 -40.07 5.51 -0.67
C ASP A 100 -39.90 7.02 -0.90
N ASP A 101 -38.97 7.45 -1.76
CA ASP A 101 -39.22 8.50 -2.77
C ASP A 101 -37.95 8.85 -3.60
N ASP A 102 -38.06 8.52 -4.89
CA ASP A 102 -37.75 9.32 -6.09
C ASP A 102 -36.29 9.70 -6.45
N ASP A 103 -35.85 9.06 -7.54
CA ASP A 103 -35.05 9.54 -8.68
C ASP A 103 -34.18 10.82 -8.53
N GLU A 104 -32.88 10.69 -8.81
CA GLU A 104 -32.29 11.19 -10.06
C GLU A 104 -30.88 10.62 -10.26
N ASP A 105 -30.68 10.02 -11.44
CA ASP A 105 -29.40 9.60 -12.03
C ASP A 105 -28.32 10.69 -11.85
N ASP A 106 -27.30 10.39 -11.05
CA ASP A 106 -25.99 11.00 -11.20
C ASP A 106 -24.99 9.86 -11.44
N GLU A 107 -24.79 9.53 -12.72
CA GLU A 107 -23.67 8.72 -13.18
C GLU A 107 -22.36 9.51 -13.01
N ASP A 108 -21.99 9.90 -11.79
CA ASP A 108 -20.62 10.34 -11.50
C ASP A 108 -19.83 9.14 -11.01
N ALA A 109 -19.16 8.52 -11.98
CA ALA A 109 -17.88 7.86 -11.85
C ALA A 109 -17.43 7.54 -10.41
N THR A 110 -18.10 6.58 -9.78
CA THR A 110 -17.38 5.69 -8.87
C THR A 110 -16.51 4.81 -9.75
N GLU A 111 -15.40 5.40 -10.19
CA GLU A 111 -14.20 4.65 -10.49
C GLU A 111 -14.07 3.69 -9.33
N TYR A 112 -14.35 2.43 -9.63
CA TYR A 112 -14.25 1.30 -8.74
C TYR A 112 -12.81 1.31 -8.24
N LEU A 113 -12.54 2.09 -7.20
CA LEU A 113 -11.37 1.96 -6.36
C LEU A 113 -11.61 0.63 -5.66
N VAL A 114 -11.29 -0.44 -6.38
CA VAL A 114 -11.13 -1.77 -5.83
C VAL A 114 -10.37 -1.55 -4.53
N PRO A 115 -10.91 -1.95 -3.36
CA PRO A 115 -10.18 -1.78 -2.11
C PRO A 115 -8.85 -2.50 -2.28
N GLN A 116 -7.78 -1.72 -2.49
CA GLN A 116 -6.46 -2.25 -2.86
C GLN A 116 -5.85 -3.10 -1.74
N ASN A 117 -6.50 -3.15 -0.57
CA ASN A 117 -6.01 -3.81 0.62
C ASN A 117 -5.66 -5.28 0.43
N ALA A 118 -6.44 -6.11 -0.29
CA ALA A 118 -6.14 -7.55 -0.38
C ALA A 118 -4.92 -7.86 -1.27
N THR A 119 -4.77 -7.15 -2.39
CA THR A 119 -3.64 -7.28 -3.31
C THR A 119 -2.37 -6.72 -2.68
N ASN A 120 -2.49 -5.64 -1.89
CA ASN A 120 -1.39 -5.04 -1.16
C ASN A 120 -0.77 -5.99 -0.12
N VAL A 121 -1.52 -6.90 0.51
CA VAL A 121 -0.97 -7.84 1.52
C VAL A 121 0.17 -8.69 0.94
N VAL A 122 -0.07 -9.35 -0.20
CA VAL A 122 0.88 -10.30 -0.79
C VAL A 122 2.14 -9.57 -1.26
N PHE A 123 1.97 -8.38 -1.83
CA PHE A 123 3.09 -7.57 -2.29
C PHE A 123 3.86 -6.90 -1.15
N LEU A 124 3.20 -6.54 -0.04
CA LEU A 124 3.87 -6.04 1.18
C LEU A 124 4.67 -7.14 1.88
N GLU A 125 4.16 -8.38 1.94
CA GLU A 125 4.92 -9.54 2.44
C GLU A 125 6.15 -9.83 1.57
N LEU A 126 6.00 -9.76 0.24
CA LEU A 126 7.12 -9.87 -0.68
C LEU A 126 8.10 -8.70 -0.51
N ALA A 127 7.61 -7.49 -0.31
CA ALA A 127 8.43 -6.32 -0.04
C ALA A 127 9.24 -6.48 1.23
N ARG A 128 8.64 -7.02 2.30
CA ARG A 128 9.33 -7.35 3.54
C ARG A 128 10.44 -8.37 3.32
N ALA A 129 10.18 -9.43 2.55
CA ALA A 129 11.20 -10.42 2.21
C ALA A 129 12.37 -9.81 1.41
N LEU A 130 12.10 -8.87 0.51
CA LEU A 130 13.10 -8.20 -0.34
C LEU A 130 13.89 -7.11 0.39
N LEU A 131 13.21 -6.31 1.23
CA LEU A 131 13.80 -5.15 1.90
C LEU A 131 14.54 -5.55 3.17
N ILE A 132 13.95 -6.40 4.01
CA ILE A 132 14.52 -6.74 5.32
C ILE A 132 15.39 -7.99 5.24
N GLY A 133 15.05 -8.94 4.35
CA GLY A 133 15.70 -10.24 4.26
C GLY A 133 15.41 -11.09 5.51
N LYS A 134 15.18 -12.38 5.31
CA LYS A 134 15.19 -13.37 6.40
C LYS A 134 16.54 -14.05 6.44
#